data_AF-A0A5C8L8Q0-F1
#
_entry.id   AF-A0A5C8L8Q0-F1
#
_cell.length_a   1.000
_cell.length_b   1.000
_cell.length_c   1.000
_cell.angle_alpha   90.00
_cell.angle_beta   90.00
_cell.angle_gamma   90.00
#
_symmetry.space_group_name_H-M   'P 1'
#
loop_
_entity.id
_entity.type
_entity.pdbx_description
1 polymer ?
#
loop_
_entity_poly.entity_id
_entity_poly.type
_entity_poly.pdbx_seq_one_letter_code
_entity_poly.pdbx_strand_id
1 'polypeptide(L)'
;MNKADLLEKAKNLGIDNVTEDNTVKEIKAAIADVDQESQDNPQEKQEDQAEIIFKDDRGLKWTFKKSAPKTINIDGKIMTQQEIADQEDIMLELVYGNSNFLTQKL
;
A
#
# COMPACT_ATOMS: atom_id res chain seq x y z
N MET A 1 7.27 15.89 -25.48
CA MET A 1 8.08 14.69 -25.24
C MET A 1 8.56 14.17 -26.57
N ASN A 2 9.87 14.27 -26.78
CA ASN A 2 10.54 13.59 -27.87
C ASN A 2 10.79 12.10 -27.48
N LYS A 3 11.28 11.27 -28.41
CA LYS A 3 11.54 9.85 -28.16
C LYS A 3 12.65 9.61 -27.12
N ALA A 4 13.65 10.50 -27.08
CA ALA A 4 14.76 10.41 -26.13
C ALA A 4 14.30 10.64 -24.68
N ASP A 5 13.42 11.63 -24.44
CA ASP A 5 12.82 11.91 -23.13
C ASP A 5 12.07 10.69 -22.58
N LEU A 6 11.42 9.93 -23.47
CA LEU A 6 10.67 8.73 -23.09
C LEU A 6 11.59 7.55 -22.76
N LEU A 7 12.67 7.36 -23.52
CA LEU A 7 13.67 6.33 -23.21
C LEU A 7 14.41 6.61 -21.90
N GLU A 8 14.73 7.88 -21.62
CA GLU A 8 15.31 8.28 -20.34
C GLU A 8 14.34 8.04 -19.18
N LYS A 9 13.05 8.40 -19.35
CA LYS A 9 12.02 8.10 -18.35
C LYS A 9 11.86 6.59 -18.12
N ALA A 10 11.88 5.79 -19.17
CA ALA A 10 11.77 4.34 -19.06
C ALA A 10 12.97 3.73 -18.31
N LYS A 11 14.20 4.18 -18.60
CA LYS A 11 15.41 3.76 -17.86
C LYS A 11 15.35 4.14 -16.38
N ASN A 12 14.89 5.36 -16.07
CA ASN A 12 14.71 5.80 -14.69
C ASN A 12 13.67 4.97 -13.92
N LEU A 13 12.72 4.36 -14.64
CA LEU A 13 11.72 3.45 -14.10
C LEU A 13 12.19 1.97 -14.09
N GLY A 14 13.44 1.68 -14.46
CA GLY A 14 13.99 0.31 -14.49
C GLY A 14 13.48 -0.54 -15.66
N ILE A 15 12.95 0.09 -16.71
CA ILE A 15 12.39 -0.58 -17.89
C ILE A 15 13.51 -0.77 -18.92
N ASP A 16 14.22 -1.89 -18.81
CA ASP A 16 15.35 -2.22 -19.71
C ASP A 16 14.92 -2.88 -21.03
N ASN A 17 13.64 -3.20 -21.19
CA ASN A 17 13.11 -3.89 -22.38
C ASN A 17 12.69 -2.94 -23.52
N VAL A 18 12.85 -1.62 -23.35
CA VAL A 18 12.59 -0.63 -24.40
C VAL A 18 13.89 -0.03 -24.95
N THR A 19 14.02 -0.09 -26.27
CA THR A 19 15.19 0.39 -27.03
C THR A 19 14.79 1.43 -28.08
N GLU A 20 15.78 1.95 -28.80
CA GLU A 20 15.56 2.88 -29.91
C GLU A 20 14.77 2.28 -31.07
N ASP A 21 14.59 0.96 -31.12
CA ASP A 21 13.77 0.29 -32.14
C ASP A 21 12.27 0.33 -31.81
N ASN A 22 11.91 0.50 -30.53
CA ASN A 22 10.52 0.60 -30.12
C ASN A 22 9.88 1.90 -30.59
N THR A 23 8.60 1.84 -30.94
CA THR A 23 7.83 3.01 -31.30
C THR A 23 7.52 3.86 -30.08
N VAL A 24 7.29 5.15 -30.28
CA VAL A 24 6.88 6.08 -29.20
C VAL A 24 5.65 5.58 -28.45
N LYS A 25 4.74 4.86 -29.13
CA LYS A 25 3.53 4.30 -28.54
C LYS A 25 3.83 3.15 -27.58
N GLU A 26 4.75 2.25 -27.96
CA GLU A 26 5.17 1.12 -27.13
C GLU A 26 5.94 1.58 -25.89
N ILE A 27 6.85 2.55 -26.05
CA ILE A 27 7.60 3.11 -24.92
C ILE A 27 6.64 3.78 -23.92
N LYS A 28 5.62 4.50 -24.41
CA LYS A 28 4.59 5.09 -23.54
C LYS A 28 3.72 4.06 -22.84
N ALA A 29 3.36 2.97 -23.51
CA ALA A 29 2.58 1.90 -22.90
C ALA A 29 3.39 1.23 -21.78
N ALA A 30 4.66 0.87 -22.04
CA ALA A 30 5.53 0.29 -21.03
C ALA A 30 5.73 1.22 -19.82
N ILE A 31 5.93 2.52 -20.05
CA ILE A 31 6.01 3.51 -18.97
C ILE A 31 4.69 3.56 -18.18
N ALA A 32 3.53 3.53 -18.84
CA ALA A 32 2.23 3.60 -18.17
C ALA A 32 1.92 2.32 -17.37
N ASP A 33 2.28 1.15 -17.90
CA ASP A 33 2.11 -0.13 -17.21
C ASP A 33 2.98 -0.19 -15.95
N VAL A 34 4.22 0.33 -16.02
CA VAL A 34 5.10 0.43 -14.84
C VAL A 34 4.71 1.57 -13.91
N ASP A 35 4.12 2.67 -14.39
CA ASP A 35 3.53 3.70 -13.52
C ASP A 35 2.33 3.11 -12.73
N GLN A 36 1.57 2.20 -13.34
CA GLN A 36 0.48 1.48 -12.68
C GLN A 36 0.99 0.40 -11.72
N GLU A 37 2.04 -0.35 -12.06
CA GLU A 37 2.67 -1.32 -11.14
C GLU A 37 3.50 -0.65 -10.03
N SER A 38 4.02 0.56 -10.26
CA SER A 38 4.76 1.35 -9.25
C SER A 38 3.85 2.09 -8.28
N GLN A 39 2.52 2.12 -8.51
CA GLN A 39 1.57 2.53 -7.47
C GLN A 39 1.32 1.43 -6.43
N ASP A 40 1.74 0.18 -6.68
CA ASP A 40 1.54 -0.94 -5.76
C ASP A 40 2.75 -1.21 -4.86
N ASN A 41 3.72 -0.28 -4.85
CA ASN A 41 4.85 -0.34 -3.93
C ASN A 41 5.17 1.04 -3.36
N PRO A 42 4.43 1.52 -2.35
CA PRO A 42 4.89 2.64 -1.55
C PRO A 42 6.07 2.14 -0.71
N GLN A 43 7.29 2.39 -1.20
CA GLN A 43 8.41 2.69 -0.31
C GLN A 43 7.97 3.89 0.54
N GLU A 44 7.45 3.58 1.73
CA GLU A 44 6.92 4.53 2.68
C GLU A 44 7.98 5.59 3.00
N LYS A 45 7.78 6.78 2.45
CA LYS A 45 8.01 8.00 3.21
C LYS A 45 7.23 7.83 4.52
N GLN A 46 7.94 7.87 5.64
CA GLN A 46 7.35 8.02 6.97
C GLN A 46 6.65 9.37 7.02
N GLU A 47 5.47 9.47 6.43
CA GLU A 47 4.52 10.50 6.80
C GLU A 47 3.92 10.07 8.14
N ASP A 48 3.91 11.00 9.09
CA ASP A 48 3.25 10.87 10.39
C ASP A 48 1.75 10.59 10.16
N GLN A 49 1.42 9.32 9.88
CA GLN A 49 0.05 8.86 9.85
C GLN A 49 -0.48 8.94 11.28
N ALA A 50 -1.56 9.70 11.46
CA ALA A 50 -2.25 9.82 12.73
C ALA A 50 -2.51 8.42 13.32
N GLU A 51 -2.28 8.27 14.63
CA GLU A 51 -2.45 7.00 15.31
C GLU A 51 -3.90 6.51 15.18
N ILE A 52 -4.09 5.35 14.52
CA ILE A 52 -5.40 4.73 14.35
C ILE A 52 -5.83 4.13 15.69
N ILE A 53 -6.92 4.65 16.28
CA ILE A 53 -7.46 4.18 17.56
C ILE A 53 -8.88 3.67 17.33
N PHE A 54 -9.08 2.38 17.58
CA PHE A 54 -10.39 1.75 17.62
C PHE A 54 -10.83 1.57 19.09
N LYS A 55 -12.12 1.73 19.38
CA LYS A 55 -12.70 1.49 20.71
C LYS A 55 -13.72 0.37 20.61
N ASP A 56 -13.52 -0.69 21.37
CA ASP A 56 -14.47 -1.82 21.40
C ASP A 56 -15.72 -1.52 22.27
N ASP A 57 -16.66 -2.44 22.26
CA ASP A 57 -17.92 -2.39 23.03
C ASP A 57 -17.73 -2.36 24.56
N ARG A 58 -16.60 -2.87 25.05
CA ARG A 58 -16.16 -2.79 26.46
C ARG A 58 -15.50 -1.46 26.80
N GLY A 59 -15.30 -0.61 25.80
CA GLY A 59 -14.66 0.69 25.91
C GLY A 59 -13.14 0.66 25.96
N LEU A 60 -12.52 -0.48 25.64
CA LEU A 60 -11.07 -0.61 25.55
C LEU A 60 -10.58 -0.03 24.21
N LYS A 61 -9.41 0.60 24.24
CA LYS A 61 -8.80 1.21 23.05
C LYS A 61 -7.74 0.28 22.47
N TRP A 62 -7.77 0.13 21.16
CA TRP A 62 -6.88 -0.75 20.40
C TRP A 62 -6.22 0.03 19.27
N THR A 63 -4.99 -0.31 18.97
CA THR A 63 -4.24 0.25 17.85
C THR A 63 -3.36 -0.83 17.22
N PHE A 64 -3.00 -0.64 15.95
CA PHE A 64 -2.03 -1.51 15.30
C PHE A 64 -0.64 -1.28 15.88
N LYS A 65 0.10 -2.36 16.11
CA LYS A 65 1.51 -2.27 16.53
C LYS A 65 2.31 -1.58 15.43
N LYS A 66 3.35 -0.83 15.82
CA LYS A 66 4.31 -0.26 14.85
C LYS A 66 4.98 -1.32 13.96
N SER A 67 5.09 -2.55 14.45
CA SER A 67 5.63 -3.69 13.71
C SER A 67 4.60 -4.42 12.84
N ALA A 68 3.32 -4.05 12.91
CA ALA A 68 2.29 -4.67 12.08
C ALA A 68 2.47 -4.24 10.62
N PRO A 69 2.23 -5.15 9.65
CA PRO A 69 2.20 -4.80 8.24
C PRO A 69 1.19 -3.69 7.95
N LYS A 70 1.51 -2.82 7.00
CA LYS A 70 0.66 -1.68 6.59
C LYS A 70 -0.62 -2.11 5.87
N THR A 71 -0.53 -3.24 5.19
CA THR A 71 -1.65 -3.96 4.61
C THR A 71 -1.72 -5.36 5.19
N ILE A 72 -2.93 -5.83 5.45
CA ILE A 72 -3.22 -7.14 6.03
C ILE A 72 -4.21 -7.85 5.11
N ASN A 73 -3.99 -9.14 4.87
CA ASN A 73 -4.94 -9.97 4.16
C ASN A 73 -6.05 -10.41 5.11
N ILE A 74 -7.27 -9.95 4.87
CA ILE A 74 -8.49 -10.34 5.57
C ILE A 74 -9.35 -11.13 4.57
N ASP A 75 -9.52 -12.43 4.80
CA ASP A 75 -10.34 -13.32 3.96
C ASP A 75 -10.05 -13.27 2.46
N GLY A 76 -8.77 -13.18 2.09
CA GLY A 76 -8.31 -13.12 0.71
C GLY A 76 -8.29 -11.71 0.12
N LYS A 77 -8.74 -10.68 0.86
CA LYS A 77 -8.69 -9.28 0.47
C LYS A 77 -7.56 -8.56 1.18
N ILE A 78 -6.66 -7.94 0.41
CA ILE A 78 -5.61 -7.08 0.95
C ILE A 78 -6.26 -5.74 1.33
N MET A 79 -6.14 -5.34 2.61
CA MET A 79 -6.71 -4.11 3.14
C MET A 79 -5.66 -3.34 3.95
N THR A 80 -5.70 -2.01 3.90
CA THR A 80 -4.87 -1.14 4.76
C THR A 80 -5.38 -1.15 6.20
N GLN A 81 -4.51 -0.78 7.15
CA GLN A 81 -4.90 -0.65 8.55
C GLN A 81 -6.07 0.32 8.75
N GLN A 82 -6.15 1.41 7.97
CA GLN A 82 -7.25 2.37 8.04
C GLN A 82 -8.56 1.76 7.52
N GLU A 83 -8.53 1.09 6.36
CA GLU A 83 -9.72 0.42 5.82
C GLU A 83 -10.26 -0.66 6.76
N ILE A 84 -9.36 -1.36 7.47
CA ILE A 84 -9.75 -2.32 8.51
C ILE A 84 -10.38 -1.59 9.69
N ALA A 85 -9.77 -0.50 10.17
CA ALA A 85 -10.29 0.27 11.31
C ALA A 85 -11.64 0.92 11.06
N ASP A 86 -11.95 1.27 9.80
CA ASP A 86 -13.24 1.79 9.38
C ASP A 86 -14.34 0.72 9.32
N GLN A 87 -13.96 -0.57 9.41
CA GLN A 87 -14.88 -1.71 9.44
C GLN A 87 -14.93 -2.34 10.82
N GLU A 88 -15.92 -1.92 11.62
CA GLU A 88 -16.09 -2.34 13.02
C GLU A 88 -16.08 -3.86 13.20
N ASP A 89 -16.81 -4.61 12.35
CA ASP A 89 -16.89 -6.07 12.46
C ASP A 89 -15.52 -6.74 12.34
N ILE A 90 -14.69 -6.32 11.36
CA ILE A 90 -13.33 -6.85 11.18
C ILE A 90 -12.45 -6.48 12.37
N MET A 91 -12.53 -5.24 12.86
CA MET A 91 -11.75 -4.85 14.04
C MET A 91 -12.14 -5.65 15.28
N LEU A 92 -13.43 -5.89 15.50
CA LEU A 92 -13.90 -6.72 16.61
C LEU A 92 -13.40 -8.15 16.50
N GLU A 93 -13.44 -8.75 15.31
CA GLU A 93 -12.87 -10.08 15.07
C GLU A 93 -11.37 -10.12 15.37
N LEU A 94 -10.60 -9.10 14.96
CA LEU A 94 -9.17 -9.03 15.27
C LEU A 94 -8.92 -8.84 16.78
N VAL A 95 -9.74 -8.05 17.47
CA VAL A 95 -9.63 -7.83 18.92
C VAL A 95 -9.97 -9.10 19.69
N TYR A 96 -11.13 -9.71 19.45
CA TYR A 96 -11.57 -10.91 20.17
C TYR A 96 -10.81 -12.17 19.75
N GLY A 97 -10.33 -12.20 18.50
CA GLY A 97 -9.43 -13.22 17.98
C GLY A 97 -7.99 -13.10 18.48
N ASN A 98 -7.68 -12.11 19.34
CA ASN A 98 -6.34 -11.85 19.87
C ASN A 98 -5.28 -11.73 18.77
N SER A 99 -5.60 -10.98 17.71
CA SER A 99 -4.68 -10.75 16.59
C SER A 99 -3.33 -10.22 17.09
N ASN A 100 -2.25 -10.83 16.61
CA ASN A 100 -0.89 -10.41 16.94
C ASN A 100 -0.52 -9.02 16.38
N PHE A 101 -1.35 -8.44 15.52
CA PHE A 101 -1.14 -7.12 14.95
C PHE A 101 -1.62 -5.99 15.84
N LEU A 102 -2.47 -6.26 16.83
CA LEU A 102 -3.07 -5.26 17.70
C LEU A 102 -2.38 -5.20 19.06
N THR A 103 -2.37 -3.99 19.64
CA THR A 103 -2.02 -3.77 21.05
C THR A 103 -3.08 -2.90 21.69
N GLN A 104 -3.36 -3.17 22.96
CA GLN A 104 -4.22 -2.30 23.75
C GLN A 104 -3.48 -1.00 24.06
N LYS A 105 -4.17 0.13 23.92
CA LYS A 105 -3.73 1.44 24.41
C LYS A 105 -4.25 1.62 25.84
N LEU A 106 -3.30 1.72 26.78
CA LEU A 106 -3.57 2.08 28.17
C LEU A 106 -3.87 3.58 28.30
#